data_AF-A0A929I053-F1
#
_entry.id   AF-A0A929I053-F1
#
_cell.length_a   1.000
_cell.length_b   1.000
_cell.length_c   1.000
_cell.angle_alpha   90.00
_cell.angle_beta   90.00
_cell.angle_gamma   90.00
#
_symmetry.space_group_name_H-M   'P 1'
#
loop_
_entity.id
_entity.type
_entity.pdbx_description
1 polymer ?
#
loop_
_entity_poly.entity_id
_entity_poly.type
_entity_poly.pdbx_seq_one_letter_code
_entity_poly.pdbx_strand_id
1 'polypeptide(L)'
;MEDYLFNRQGFTLVELIAVLLLIGILGALAIPRFIELDASANLRAVDAAVSELNGREGLIWAEIKTTIDYDPLTGDDDIWTRMKNDPSLTYPDLGDAYKWSTLPSKSGGGLRFRESPEVILNRSPSSMSAPARWSK
;
A
#
# COMPACT_ATOMS: atom_id res chain seq x y z
N MET A 1 24.52 58.05 -36.16
CA MET A 1 24.67 56.65 -36.59
C MET A 1 25.11 55.90 -35.33
N GLU A 2 24.38 54.94 -34.79
CA GLU A 2 23.49 53.95 -35.40
C GLU A 2 22.33 53.56 -34.46
N ASP A 3 21.21 53.25 -35.11
CA ASP A 3 20.20 52.20 -34.90
C ASP A 3 19.60 51.91 -33.52
N TYR A 4 18.37 52.43 -33.40
CA TYR A 4 17.29 51.83 -32.63
C TYR A 4 16.79 50.56 -33.31
N LEU A 5 17.10 49.38 -32.79
CA LEU A 5 16.37 48.14 -33.13
C LEU A 5 15.94 47.38 -31.88
N PHE A 6 14.94 47.92 -31.18
CA PHE A 6 14.17 47.14 -30.23
C PHE A 6 13.18 46.24 -31.00
N ASN A 7 13.52 44.96 -31.13
CA ASN A 7 12.66 43.92 -31.69
C ASN A 7 11.34 43.83 -30.88
N ARG A 8 10.22 44.23 -31.49
CA ARG A 8 8.87 44.10 -30.90
C ARG A 8 8.16 42.84 -31.43
N GLN A 9 8.74 41.67 -31.21
CA GLN A 9 8.01 40.41 -31.34
C GLN A 9 7.19 40.19 -30.06
N GLY A 10 5.98 40.76 -30.03
CA GLY A 10 5.00 40.51 -28.98
C GLY A 10 4.31 39.16 -29.18
N PHE A 11 4.02 38.47 -28.07
CA PHE A 11 3.25 37.22 -28.05
C PHE A 11 1.84 37.47 -28.63
N THR A 12 1.42 36.66 -29.61
CA THR A 12 0.13 36.88 -30.28
C THR A 12 -1.02 36.26 -29.48
N LEU A 13 -2.23 36.82 -29.59
CA LEU A 13 -3.42 36.22 -28.95
C LEU A 13 -3.69 34.80 -29.47
N VAL A 14 -3.41 34.55 -30.75
CA VAL A 14 -3.59 33.23 -31.36
C VAL A 14 -2.66 32.19 -30.73
N GLU A 15 -1.42 32.59 -30.45
CA GLU A 15 -0.42 31.72 -29.81
C GLU A 15 -0.83 31.35 -28.38
N LEU A 16 -1.39 32.31 -27.63
CA LEU A 16 -1.93 32.05 -26.30
C LEU A 16 -3.13 31.09 -26.33
N ILE A 17 -4.04 31.26 -27.29
CA ILE A 17 -5.20 30.38 -27.47
C ILE A 17 -4.76 28.96 -27.86
N ALA A 18 -3.80 28.84 -28.78
CA ALA A 18 -3.27 27.54 -29.19
C ALA A 18 -2.65 26.78 -28.00
N VAL A 19 -1.89 27.46 -27.14
CA VAL A 19 -1.30 26.86 -25.93
C VAL A 19 -2.38 26.44 -24.93
N LEU A 20 -3.39 27.27 -24.69
CA LEU A 20 -4.51 26.93 -23.80
C LEU A 20 -5.30 25.71 -24.30
N LEU A 21 -5.53 25.61 -25.61
CA LEU A 21 -6.18 24.45 -26.21
C LEU A 21 -5.34 23.18 -26.03
N LEU A 22 -4.02 23.25 -26.26
CA LEU A 22 -3.12 22.11 -26.07
C LEU A 22 -3.08 21.67 -24.61
N ILE A 23 -2.91 22.59 -23.66
CA ILE A 23 -2.92 22.27 -22.22
C ILE A 23 -4.30 21.72 -21.82
N GLY A 24 -5.39 22.22 -22.40
CA GLY A 24 -6.74 21.70 -22.16
C GLY A 24 -6.90 20.24 -22.58
N ILE A 25 -6.45 19.87 -23.79
CA ILE A 25 -6.52 18.49 -24.29
C ILE A 25 -5.60 17.57 -23.45
N LEU A 26 -4.37 18.01 -23.17
CA LEU A 26 -3.44 17.23 -22.37
C LEU A 26 -3.95 17.03 -20.94
N GLY A 27 -4.49 18.07 -20.30
CA GLY A 27 -5.07 17.99 -18.97
C GLY A 27 -6.28 17.07 -18.91
N ALA A 28 -7.17 17.15 -19.90
CA ALA A 28 -8.35 16.29 -19.98
C ALA A 28 -8.02 14.80 -20.04
N LEU A 29 -6.90 14.41 -20.66
CA LEU A 29 -6.48 13.01 -20.75
C LEU A 29 -5.55 12.59 -19.61
N ALA A 30 -4.62 13.45 -19.19
CA ALA A 30 -3.59 13.11 -18.21
C ALA A 30 -4.14 13.02 -16.78
N ILE A 31 -5.03 13.92 -16.38
CA ILE A 31 -5.59 13.99 -15.02
C ILE A 31 -6.35 12.71 -14.64
N PRO A 32 -7.36 12.24 -15.42
CA PRO A 32 -8.10 11.03 -15.03
C PRO A 32 -7.19 9.80 -14.97
N ARG A 33 -6.27 9.68 -15.94
CA ARG A 33 -5.31 8.57 -15.97
C ARG A 33 -4.39 8.58 -14.75
N PHE A 34 -3.93 9.75 -14.32
CA PHE A 34 -3.08 9.88 -13.14
C PHE A 34 -3.80 9.40 -11.88
N ILE A 35 -5.06 9.83 -11.68
CA ILE A 35 -5.88 9.41 -10.53
C ILE A 35 -6.10 7.88 -10.52
N GLU A 36 -6.39 7.28 -11.67
CA GLU A 36 -6.53 5.82 -11.79
C GLU A 36 -5.24 5.07 -11.48
N LEU A 37 -4.10 5.57 -11.98
CA LEU A 37 -2.80 4.96 -11.73
C LEU A 37 -2.45 4.98 -10.24
N ASP A 38 -2.66 6.11 -9.57
CA ASP A 38 -2.45 6.26 -8.14
C ASP A 38 -3.35 5.31 -7.34
N ALA A 39 -4.64 5.25 -7.65
CA ALA A 39 -5.57 4.33 -7.00
C ALA A 39 -5.15 2.86 -7.19
N SER A 40 -4.75 2.48 -8.42
CA SER A 40 -4.29 1.13 -8.72
C SER A 40 -2.97 0.79 -8.02
N ALA A 41 -2.06 1.76 -7.89
CA ALA A 41 -0.78 1.59 -7.21
C ALA A 41 -0.98 1.38 -5.71
N ASN A 42 -1.90 2.13 -5.09
CA ASN A 42 -2.26 1.99 -3.69
C ASN A 42 -2.86 0.59 -3.42
N LEU A 43 -3.76 0.11 -4.29
CA LEU A 43 -4.30 -1.25 -4.16
C LEU A 43 -3.23 -2.33 -4.31
N ARG A 44 -2.31 -2.18 -5.28
CA ARG A 44 -1.19 -3.12 -5.45
C ARG A 44 -0.25 -3.12 -4.25
N ALA A 45 -0.04 -1.98 -3.58
CA ALA A 45 0.76 -1.91 -2.37
C ALA A 45 0.09 -2.69 -1.22
N VAL A 46 -1.22 -2.54 -1.04
CA VAL A 46 -1.97 -3.35 -0.06
C VAL A 46 -1.89 -4.85 -0.40
N ASP A 47 -2.01 -5.22 -1.68
CA ASP A 47 -1.86 -6.62 -2.10
C ASP A 47 -0.46 -7.16 -1.81
N ALA A 48 0.58 -6.34 -1.97
CA ALA A 48 1.95 -6.69 -1.62
C ALA A 48 2.11 -6.89 -0.10
N ALA A 49 1.50 -6.04 0.72
CA ALA A 49 1.47 -6.22 2.17
C ALA A 49 0.76 -7.51 2.57
N VAL A 50 -0.38 -7.84 1.97
CA VAL A 50 -1.08 -9.12 2.22
C VAL A 50 -0.21 -10.32 1.83
N SER A 51 0.53 -10.23 0.72
CA SER A 51 1.47 -11.27 0.31
C SER A 51 2.63 -11.44 1.29
N GLU A 52 3.16 -10.34 1.82
CA GLU A 52 4.21 -10.35 2.84
C GLU A 52 3.69 -11.03 4.12
N LEU A 53 2.52 -10.59 4.62
CA LEU A 53 1.90 -11.15 5.81
C LEU A 53 1.69 -12.66 5.67
N ASN A 54 1.13 -13.10 4.54
CA ASN A 54 0.92 -14.53 4.26
C ASN A 54 2.23 -15.33 4.17
N GLY A 55 3.28 -14.75 3.56
CA GLY A 55 4.60 -15.37 3.53
C GLY A 55 5.18 -15.53 4.93
N ARG A 56 5.06 -14.48 5.75
CA ARG A 56 5.53 -14.47 7.15
C ARG A 56 4.77 -15.48 8.01
N GLU A 57 3.43 -15.53 7.89
CA GLU A 57 2.59 -16.53 8.58
C GLU A 57 3.03 -17.96 8.25
N GLY A 58 3.31 -18.25 6.97
CA GLY A 58 3.77 -19.57 6.54
C GLY A 58 5.12 -19.97 7.14
N LEU A 59 6.07 -19.03 7.21
CA LEU A 59 7.40 -19.26 7.79
C LEU A 59 7.31 -19.50 9.31
N ILE A 60 6.60 -18.63 10.03
CA ILE A 60 6.44 -18.74 11.49
C ILE A 60 5.67 -20.01 11.87
N TRP A 61 4.63 -20.35 11.11
CA TRP A 61 3.87 -21.58 11.32
C TRP A 61 4.74 -22.83 11.15
N ALA A 62 5.62 -22.86 10.14
CA ALA A 62 6.54 -23.98 9.92
C ALA A 62 7.59 -24.08 11.04
N GLU A 63 8.12 -22.94 11.49
CA GLU A 63 9.08 -22.86 12.61
C GLU A 63 8.48 -23.40 13.90
N ILE A 64 7.29 -22.92 14.29
CA ILE A 64 6.62 -23.33 15.52
C ILE A 64 6.31 -24.82 15.50
N LYS A 65 5.85 -25.38 14.38
CA LYS A 65 5.52 -26.81 14.28
C LYS A 65 6.72 -27.74 14.32
N THR A 66 7.91 -27.20 14.06
CA THR A 66 9.15 -27.96 14.17
C THR A 66 9.67 -27.97 15.61
N THR A 67 9.13 -27.12 16.49
CA THR A 67 9.52 -27.04 17.90
C THR A 67 8.83 -28.15 18.71
N ILE A 68 9.57 -28.75 19.64
CA ILE A 68 9.11 -29.87 20.48
C ILE A 68 7.95 -29.46 21.42
N ASP A 69 7.83 -28.16 21.71
CA ASP A 69 6.84 -27.56 22.62
C ASP A 69 5.57 -27.05 21.90
N TYR A 70 5.27 -27.52 20.68
CA TYR A 70 4.06 -27.10 19.98
C TYR A 70 2.78 -27.53 20.71
N ASP A 71 1.99 -26.55 21.19
CA ASP A 71 0.64 -26.76 21.70
C ASP A 71 -0.40 -26.48 20.59
N PRO A 72 -1.16 -27.50 20.14
CA PRO A 72 -2.22 -27.32 19.13
C PRO A 72 -3.35 -26.38 19.57
N LEU A 73 -3.53 -26.16 20.88
CA LEU A 73 -4.60 -25.30 21.44
C LEU A 73 -4.21 -23.82 21.46
N THR A 74 -2.92 -23.49 21.53
CA THR A 74 -2.41 -22.10 21.54
C THR A 74 -1.55 -21.77 20.32
N GLY A 75 -1.35 -22.71 19.40
CA GLY A 75 -0.43 -22.54 18.28
C GLY A 75 -0.67 -21.29 17.42
N ASP A 76 -1.94 -20.88 17.22
CA ASP A 76 -2.23 -19.64 16.49
C ASP A 76 -1.88 -18.37 17.29
N ASP A 77 -2.01 -18.43 18.61
CA ASP A 77 -1.66 -17.34 19.52
C ASP A 77 -0.14 -17.10 19.54
N ASP A 78 0.62 -18.19 19.48
CA ASP A 78 2.08 -18.17 19.40
C ASP A 78 2.57 -17.63 18.05
N ILE A 79 1.88 -17.97 16.95
CA ILE A 79 2.15 -17.41 15.63
C ILE A 79 1.87 -15.91 15.63
N TRP A 80 0.70 -15.49 16.13
CA TRP A 80 0.34 -14.08 16.23
C TRP A 80 1.34 -13.27 17.04
N THR A 81 1.84 -13.84 18.13
CA THR A 81 2.83 -13.18 18.98
C THR A 81 4.13 -12.93 18.23
N ARG A 82 4.59 -13.91 17.44
CA ARG A 82 5.81 -13.80 16.62
C ARG A 82 5.64 -12.88 15.41
N MET A 83 4.45 -12.80 14.81
CA MET A 83 4.17 -11.92 13.67
C MET A 83 4.50 -10.45 13.91
N LYS A 84 4.46 -10.00 15.17
CA LYS A 84 4.75 -8.62 15.57
C LYS A 84 6.21 -8.23 15.30
N ASN A 85 7.14 -9.19 15.23
CA ASN A 85 8.60 -9.05 15.03
C ASN A 85 9.35 -8.12 16.01
N ASP A 86 8.69 -7.09 16.54
CA ASP A 86 9.14 -6.19 17.59
C ASP A 86 8.21 -6.35 18.81
N PRO A 87 8.74 -6.70 19.99
CA PRO A 87 7.95 -6.87 21.20
C PRO A 87 7.33 -5.56 21.74
N SER A 88 7.80 -4.39 21.29
CA SER A 88 7.24 -3.08 21.63
C SER A 88 5.99 -2.74 20.81
N LEU A 89 5.77 -3.43 19.70
CA LEU A 89 4.61 -3.22 18.83
C LEU A 89 3.48 -4.20 19.18
N THR A 90 2.24 -3.74 19.05
CA THR A 90 1.04 -4.58 19.22
C THR A 90 0.59 -5.21 17.90
N TYR A 91 1.26 -4.89 16.79
CA TYR A 91 0.86 -5.25 15.43
C TYR A 91 2.05 -5.71 14.58
N PRO A 92 1.81 -6.48 13.50
CA PRO A 92 2.85 -6.80 12.52
C PRO A 92 3.33 -5.51 11.82
N ASP A 93 4.63 -5.26 11.88
CA ASP A 93 5.25 -4.16 11.16
C ASP A 93 5.47 -4.51 9.68
N LEU A 94 5.00 -3.61 8.82
CA LEU A 94 5.07 -3.65 7.36
C LEU A 94 5.94 -2.50 6.81
N GLY A 95 6.53 -1.69 7.69
CA GLY A 95 7.32 -0.50 7.38
C GLY A 95 6.50 0.79 7.35
N ASP A 96 7.20 1.92 7.34
CA ASP A 96 6.66 3.28 7.55
C ASP A 96 5.51 3.70 6.60
N ALA A 97 5.47 3.11 5.41
CA ALA A 97 4.46 3.43 4.41
C ALA A 97 3.10 2.79 4.71
N TYR A 98 3.05 1.76 5.54
CA TYR A 98 1.84 1.06 5.91
C TYR A 98 1.41 1.45 7.32
N LYS A 99 0.13 1.72 7.51
CA LYS A 99 -0.43 2.06 8.81
C LYS A 99 -1.67 1.24 9.06
N TRP A 100 -1.74 0.67 10.26
CA TRP A 100 -2.96 0.06 10.76
C TRP A 100 -3.88 1.15 11.32
N SER A 101 -4.90 1.56 10.56
CA SER A 101 -5.89 2.54 11.04
C SER A 101 -6.84 1.93 12.06
N THR A 102 -7.24 0.69 11.84
CA THR A 102 -7.88 -0.14 12.86
C THR A 102 -6.84 -1.15 13.35
N LEU A 103 -6.51 -1.11 14.65
CA LEU A 103 -5.49 -1.97 15.23
C LEU A 103 -5.77 -3.45 14.88
N PRO A 104 -4.78 -4.17 14.35
CA PRO A 104 -5.00 -5.53 13.91
C PRO A 104 -5.05 -6.49 15.10
N SER A 105 -5.80 -7.55 14.92
CA SER A 105 -5.99 -8.66 15.83
C SER A 105 -5.77 -9.98 15.08
N LYS A 106 -5.82 -11.10 15.80
CA LYS A 106 -5.76 -12.46 15.23
C LYS A 106 -6.83 -12.74 14.18
N SER A 107 -7.86 -11.91 14.10
CA SER A 107 -8.97 -12.04 13.15
C SER A 107 -8.91 -11.05 11.99
N GLY A 108 -7.97 -10.09 12.01
CA GLY A 108 -7.89 -9.05 10.99
C GLY A 108 -7.70 -7.65 11.56
N GLY A 109 -7.71 -6.66 10.68
CA GLY A 109 -7.48 -5.25 10.99
C GLY A 109 -7.68 -4.38 9.77
N GLY A 110 -7.59 -3.07 9.95
CA GLY A 110 -7.74 -2.12 8.85
C GLY A 110 -6.39 -1.54 8.46
N LEU A 111 -5.97 -1.81 7.22
CA LEU A 111 -4.67 -1.40 6.69
C LEU A 111 -4.84 -0.28 5.67
N ARG A 112 -3.97 0.72 5.72
CA ARG A 112 -3.84 1.72 4.66
C ARG A 112 -2.39 1.87 4.23
N PHE A 113 -2.21 2.20 2.97
CA PHE A 113 -0.92 2.55 2.40
C PHE A 113 -0.86 4.07 2.23
N ARG A 114 0.02 4.72 3.01
CA ARG A 114 0.14 6.19 3.08
C ARG A 114 -1.25 6.82 3.33
N GLU A 115 -1.64 7.80 2.51
CA GLU A 115 -2.91 8.52 2.60
C GLU A 115 -4.05 7.83 1.82
N SER A 116 -3.87 6.56 1.43
CA SER A 116 -4.94 5.81 0.77
C SER A 116 -6.13 5.58 1.71
N PRO A 117 -7.32 5.30 1.15
CA PRO A 117 -8.42 4.73 1.92
C PRO A 117 -7.99 3.44 2.65
N GLU A 118 -8.65 3.17 3.76
CA GLU A 118 -8.46 1.94 4.53
C GLU A 118 -9.06 0.75 3.78
N VAL A 119 -8.32 -0.36 3.82
CA VAL A 119 -8.75 -1.67 3.34
C VAL A 119 -8.86 -2.57 4.55
N ILE A 120 -10.05 -3.15 4.75
CA ILE A 120 -10.26 -4.13 5.82
C ILE A 120 -9.61 -5.44 5.39
N LEU A 121 -8.78 -5.98 6.26
CA LEU A 121 -8.16 -7.29 6.11
C LEU A 121 -8.76 -8.23 7.14
N ASN A 122 -9.11 -9.41 6.69
CA ASN A 122 -9.53 -10.54 7.50
C ASN A 122 -8.37 -11.54 7.59
N ARG A 123 -8.13 -12.06 8.79
CA ARG A 123 -7.18 -13.16 9.03
C ARG A 123 -7.96 -14.40 9.41
N SER A 124 -7.86 -15.44 8.58
CA SER A 124 -8.30 -16.78 8.95
C SER A 124 -7.20 -17.43 9.80
N PRO A 125 -7.50 -17.92 11.02
CA PRO A 125 -6.51 -18.48 11.91
C PRO A 125 -5.86 -19.73 11.32
N SER A 126 -4.65 -20.03 11.79
CA SER A 126 -3.94 -21.24 11.42
C SER A 126 -4.60 -22.49 11.98
N SER A 127 -4.27 -23.63 11.40
CA SER A 127 -4.72 -24.95 11.84
C SER A 127 -3.55 -25.94 11.92
N MET A 128 -3.85 -27.16 12.38
CA MET A 128 -2.90 -28.26 12.37
C MET A 128 -2.41 -28.62 10.95
N SER A 129 -3.14 -28.29 9.89
CA SER A 129 -2.81 -28.65 8.51
C SER A 129 -2.51 -27.48 7.59
N ALA A 130 -2.77 -26.23 8.00
CA ALA A 130 -2.52 -25.05 7.18
C ALA A 130 -2.06 -23.83 8.02
N PRO A 131 -1.21 -22.94 7.46
CA PRO A 131 -0.91 -21.65 8.08
C PRO A 131 -2.11 -20.72 8.04
N ALA A 132 -2.07 -19.65 8.84
CA ALA A 132 -3.07 -18.60 8.80
C ALA A 132 -3.00 -17.85 7.48
N ARG A 133 -4.12 -17.22 7.09
CA ARG A 133 -4.21 -16.50 5.83
C ARG A 133 -4.90 -15.15 5.99
N TRP A 134 -4.23 -14.13 5.49
CA TRP A 134 -4.74 -12.78 5.32
C TRP A 134 -5.42 -12.63 3.96
N SER A 135 -6.55 -11.93 3.96
CA SER A 135 -7.33 -11.58 2.77
C SER A 135 -8.04 -10.25 2.98
N LYS A 136 -8.19 -9.45 1.92
CA LYS A 136 -9.08 -8.28 1.89
C LYS A 136 -10.53 -8.68 1.69
#